data_AF-A0A5J6FD08-F1
#
_entry.id   AF-A0A5J6FD08-F1
#
_cell.length_a   1.000
_cell.length_b   1.000
_cell.length_c   1.000
_cell.angle_alpha   90.00
_cell.angle_beta   90.00
_cell.angle_gamma   90.00
#
_symmetry.space_group_name_H-M   'P 1'
#
loop_
_entity.id
_entity.type
_entity.pdbx_description
1 polymer ?
#
loop_
_entity_poly.entity_id
_entity_poly.type
_entity_poly.pdbx_seq_one_letter_code
_entity_poly.pdbx_strand_id
1 'polypeptide(L)' 'MTKSGTHLKSGPYSACADLTTTVPVGTHLYYHCYVVNDYGNTWTHVRIDGTSIEGWTSDDNLDDNGATSRC' A
#
# COMPACT_ATOMS: atom_id res chain seq x y z
N MET A 1 2.05 -6.50 7.15
CA MET A 1 3.39 -6.76 6.53
C MET A 1 3.22 -6.92 5.02
N THR A 2 4.28 -6.76 4.23
CA THR A 2 4.24 -6.84 2.75
C THR A 2 4.41 -8.25 2.19
N LYS A 3 3.64 -8.57 1.13
CA LYS A 3 3.80 -9.76 0.30
C LYS A 3 4.80 -9.55 -0.84
N SER A 4 5.12 -10.64 -1.55
CA SER A 4 5.98 -10.61 -2.73
C SER A 4 5.40 -9.73 -3.85
N GLY A 5 6.26 -8.96 -4.51
CA GLY A 5 5.86 -8.07 -5.61
C GLY A 5 5.20 -6.75 -5.18
N THR A 6 5.14 -6.46 -3.87
CA THR A 6 4.59 -5.20 -3.36
C THR A 6 5.38 -4.01 -3.91
N HIS A 7 4.67 -2.99 -4.37
CA HIS A 7 5.22 -1.70 -4.77
C HIS A 7 4.25 -0.60 -4.33
N LEU A 8 4.78 0.56 -3.98
CA LEU A 8 3.96 1.73 -3.64
C LEU A 8 3.64 2.51 -4.90
N LYS A 9 2.39 2.95 -4.99
CA LYS A 9 1.82 3.77 -6.05
C LYS A 9 1.58 5.19 -5.56
N SER A 10 1.62 6.13 -6.48
CA SER A 10 1.24 7.53 -6.25
C SER A 10 -0.26 7.73 -5.95
N GLY A 11 -1.10 6.72 -6.18
CA GLY A 11 -2.53 6.75 -5.91
C GLY A 11 -3.16 5.35 -5.85
N PRO A 12 -4.44 5.23 -5.48
CA PRO A 12 -5.15 3.96 -5.22
C PRO A 12 -5.59 3.23 -6.51
N TYR A 13 -4.72 3.21 -7.52
CA TYR A 13 -4.95 2.54 -8.81
C TYR A 13 -3.66 1.91 -9.31
N SER A 14 -3.77 0.74 -9.93
CA SER A 14 -2.62 0.04 -10.54
C SER A 14 -1.97 0.84 -11.68
N ALA A 15 -2.75 1.70 -12.34
CA ALA A 15 -2.29 2.61 -13.39
C ALA A 15 -1.50 3.82 -12.87
N CYS A 16 -1.53 4.09 -11.56
CA CYS A 16 -0.72 5.16 -10.97
C CYS A 16 0.78 4.84 -11.09
N ALA A 17 1.59 5.89 -11.11
CA ALA A 17 3.04 5.76 -11.19
C ALA A 17 3.58 5.04 -9.94
N ASP A 18 4.57 4.18 -10.15
CA ASP A 18 5.34 3.51 -9.10
C ASP A 18 6.25 4.51 -8.37
N LEU A 19 6.14 4.55 -7.05
CA LEU A 19 7.03 5.30 -6.15
C LEU A 19 8.21 4.43 -5.68
N THR A 20 8.10 3.11 -5.82
CA THR A 20 9.14 2.14 -5.49
C THR A 20 9.21 1.08 -6.57
N THR A 21 10.39 0.56 -6.88
CA THR A 21 10.52 -0.62 -7.75
C THR A 21 9.89 -1.85 -7.11
N THR A 22 10.29 -2.17 -5.88
CA THR A 22 9.74 -3.26 -5.05
C THR A 22 9.96 -2.93 -3.58
N VAL A 23 9.02 -3.30 -2.72
CA VAL A 23 9.18 -3.34 -1.26
C VAL A 23 9.53 -4.78 -0.86
N PRO A 24 10.61 -5.02 -0.09
CA PRO A 24 10.98 -6.36 0.34
C PRO A 24 9.83 -7.06 1.09
N VAL A 25 9.71 -8.38 0.95
CA VAL A 25 8.73 -9.18 1.68
C VAL A 25 8.94 -9.06 3.19
N GLY A 26 7.85 -9.02 3.96
CA GLY A 26 7.91 -8.91 5.42
C GLY A 26 8.30 -7.52 5.92
N THR A 27 8.38 -6.52 5.03
CA THR A 27 8.65 -5.14 5.44
C THR A 27 7.51 -4.62 6.30
N HIS A 28 7.86 -3.97 7.41
CA HIS A 28 6.90 -3.27 8.25
C HIS A 28 6.50 -1.95 7.60
N LEU A 29 5.20 -1.69 7.64
CA LEU A 29 4.57 -0.50 7.10
C LEU A 29 3.72 0.15 8.18
N TYR A 30 3.77 1.48 8.26
CA TYR A 30 2.77 2.24 8.99
C TYR A 30 1.56 2.43 8.11
N TYR A 31 0.38 2.04 8.62
CA TYR A 31 -0.89 2.23 7.94
C TYR A 31 -1.52 3.55 8.39
N HIS A 32 -1.99 4.34 7.44
CA HIS A 32 -2.68 5.60 7.71
C HIS A 32 -4.19 5.43 7.61
N CYS A 33 -4.68 5.19 6.39
CA CYS A 33 -6.10 4.94 6.13
C CYS A 33 -6.25 4.15 4.82
N TYR A 34 -7.45 3.62 4.58
CA TYR A 34 -7.80 2.93 3.33
C TYR A 34 -8.86 3.69 2.52
N VAL A 35 -8.88 3.45 1.22
CA VAL A 35 -9.95 3.86 0.31
C VAL A 35 -10.46 2.66 -0.48
N VAL A 36 -11.69 2.75 -0.97
CA VAL A 36 -12.23 1.84 -1.98
C VAL A 36 -12.23 2.60 -3.30
N ASN A 37 -11.51 2.09 -4.30
CA ASN A 37 -11.49 2.74 -5.61
C ASN A 37 -12.76 2.40 -6.43
N ASP A 38 -12.91 3.00 -7.60
CA ASP A 38 -14.12 2.81 -8.44
C ASP A 38 -14.31 1.36 -8.94
N TYR A 39 -13.28 0.53 -8.86
CA TYR A 39 -13.33 -0.89 -9.19
C TYR A 39 -13.71 -1.79 -8.00
N GLY A 40 -13.97 -1.21 -6.83
CA GLY A 40 -14.30 -1.94 -5.61
C GLY A 40 -13.09 -2.53 -4.88
N ASN A 41 -11.87 -2.20 -5.30
CA ASN A 41 -10.65 -2.68 -4.66
C ASN A 41 -10.28 -1.75 -3.50
N THR A 42 -9.83 -2.33 -2.39
CA THR A 42 -9.35 -1.57 -1.23
C THR A 42 -7.85 -1.32 -1.35
N TRP A 43 -7.46 -0.08 -1.03
CA TRP A 43 -6.08 0.40 -1.09
C TRP A 43 -5.72 1.10 0.20
N THR A 44 -4.57 0.74 0.75
CA THR A 44 -4.07 1.34 1.99
C THR A 44 -2.97 2.35 1.68
N HIS A 45 -3.08 3.54 2.29
CA HIS A 45 -1.99 4.50 2.35
C HIS A 45 -0.99 4.08 3.43
N VAL A 46 0.27 3.87 3.01
CA VAL A 46 1.32 3.29 3.83
C VAL A 46 2.59 4.13 3.80
N ARG A 47 3.38 4.04 4.87
CA ARG A 47 4.76 4.51 4.92
C ARG A 47 5.70 3.37 5.31
N ILE A 48 6.81 3.21 4.61
CA ILE A 48 7.80 2.16 4.91
C ILE A 48 8.53 2.49 6.22
N ASP A 49 8.52 1.54 7.16
CA ASP A 49 9.20 1.71 8.45
C ASP A 49 10.70 1.97 8.26
N GLY A 50 11.25 2.87 9.08
CA GLY A 50 12.63 3.34 8.94
C GLY A 50 12.90 4.28 7.75
N THR A 51 11.88 4.68 6.97
CA THR A 51 12.04 5.62 5.85
C THR A 51 10.97 6.72 5.84
N SER A 52 11.15 7.70 4.95
CA SER A 52 10.12 8.71 4.60
C SER A 52 9.37 8.36 3.30
N ILE A 53 9.49 7.14 2.79
CA ILE A 53 8.81 6.73 1.56
C ILE A 53 7.38 6.33 1.91
N GLU A 54 6.42 7.04 1.34
CA GLU A 54 4.98 6.81 1.53
C GLU A 54 4.24 6.72 0.19
N GLY A 55 3.07 6.08 0.19
CA GLY A 55 2.26 5.90 -0.99
C GLY A 55 1.12 4.92 -0.77
N TRP A 56 0.56 4.41 -1.86
CA TRP A 56 -0.59 3.51 -1.85
C TRP A 56 -0.19 2.11 -2.28
N THR A 57 -0.77 1.10 -1.66
CA THR A 57 -0.67 -0.28 -2.14
C THR A 57 -2.03 -0.96 -2.02
N SER A 58 -2.33 -1.91 -2.92
CA SER A 58 -3.54 -2.73 -2.80
C SER A 58 -3.48 -3.53 -1.50
N ASP A 59 -4.60 -3.70 -0.83
CA ASP A 59 -4.67 -4.53 0.37
C ASP A 59 -4.32 -6.00 0.08
N ASP A 60 -4.49 -6.43 -1.18
CA ASP A 60 -4.04 -7.74 -1.65
C ASP A 60 -2.53 -7.95 -1.52
N ASN A 61 -1.74 -6.87 -1.49
CA ASN A 61 -0.29 -6.89 -1.29
C ASN A 61 0.11 -6.97 0.20
N LEU A 62 -0.86 -6.95 1.11
CA LEU A 62 -0.65 -6.91 2.55
C LEU A 62 -1.16 -8.19 3.20
N ASP A 63 -0.43 -8.68 4.21
CA ASP A 63 -0.76 -9.94 4.91
C ASP A 63 -1.97 -9.84 5.85
N ASP A 64 -2.36 -8.61 6.19
CA ASP A 64 -3.34 -8.29 7.24
C ASP A 64 -4.56 -7.53 6.71
N ASN A 65 -4.75 -7.48 5.38
CA ASN A 65 -5.82 -6.75 4.68
C ASN A 65 -5.76 -5.22 4.84
N GLY A 66 -4.61 -4.64 5.20
CA GLY A 66 -4.42 -3.20 5.16
C GLY A 66 -5.02 -2.43 6.34
N ALA A 67 -5.28 -1.13 6.12
CA ALA A 67 -5.82 -0.24 7.14
C ALA A 67 -7.31 -0.52 7.41
N THR A 68 -7.71 -0.34 8.68
CA THR A 68 -9.11 -0.50 9.12
C THR A 68 -9.88 0.83 9.22
N SER A 69 -9.18 1.95 9.09
CA SER A 69 -9.75 3.30 9.15
C SER A 69 -9.88 3.87 7.75
N ARG A 70 -11.09 4.28 7.38
CA ARG A 70 -11.39 4.81 6.05
C ARG A 70 -10.94 6.27 5.92
N CYS A 71 -10.36 6.62 4.77
CA CYS A 71 -10.33 7.98 4.25
C CYS A 71 -11.67 8.27 3.51
#